data_AF-A0A4R9JI52-F1
#
_entry.id   AF-A0A4R9JI52-F1
#
_cell.length_a   1.000
_cell.length_b   1.000
_cell.length_c   1.000
_cell.angle_alpha   90.00
_cell.angle_beta   90.00
_cell.angle_gamma   90.00
#
_symmetry.space_group_name_H-M   'P 1'
#
loop_
_entity.id
_entity.type
_entity.pdbx_description
1 polymer ?
#
loop_
_entity_poly.entity_id
_entity_poly.type
_entity_poly.pdbx_seq_one_letter_code
_entity_poly.pdbx_strand_id
1 'polypeptide(L)'
;MNPKIKITIQFIFSHLSAYLLVSIPYFQLVMKEYYEGEAAVFPLFLVTANDGAVWSRAMFWLFPSLIFQAFLIVSFLILIWDWFRLQTFSKQMFVLVWMRTILGGLAAISPAVGSLEGMVFLIPEVSLSIHIYVVFEIFLQSLVQAGIFLTLVNRGKKS
;
A
#
# COMPACT_ATOMS: atom_id res chain seq x y z
N MET A 1 -21.92 8.31 -15.81
CA MET A 1 -21.23 7.23 -15.07
C MET A 1 -21.69 7.26 -13.61
N ASN A 2 -22.00 6.11 -13.01
CA ASN A 2 -22.39 6.04 -11.60
C ASN A 2 -21.28 6.64 -10.69
N PRO A 3 -21.59 7.56 -9.76
CA PRO A 3 -20.58 8.18 -8.89
C PRO A 3 -19.72 7.18 -8.13
N LYS A 4 -20.30 6.06 -7.68
CA LYS A 4 -19.56 4.99 -6.98
C LYS A 4 -18.52 4.33 -7.89
N ILE A 5 -18.88 4.03 -9.14
CA ILE A 5 -17.96 3.48 -10.14
C ILE A 5 -16.81 4.45 -10.41
N LYS A 6 -17.10 5.76 -10.52
CA LYS A 6 -16.08 6.79 -10.70
C LYS A 6 -15.07 6.80 -9.53
N ILE A 7 -15.58 6.79 -8.30
CA ILE A 7 -14.76 6.77 -7.08
C ILE A 7 -13.88 5.52 -7.05
N THR A 8 -14.45 4.35 -7.34
CA THR A 8 -13.71 3.08 -7.42
C THR A 8 -12.57 3.14 -8.41
N ILE A 9 -12.81 3.61 -9.65
CA ILE A 9 -11.77 3.72 -10.67
C ILE A 9 -10.67 4.69 -10.23
N GLN A 10 -11.05 5.88 -9.72
CA GLN A 10 -10.08 6.87 -9.24
C GLN A 10 -9.25 6.34 -8.06
N PHE A 11 -9.87 5.57 -7.17
CA PHE A 11 -9.18 4.96 -6.03
C PHE A 11 -8.20 3.89 -6.49
N ILE A 12 -8.63 2.94 -7.33
CA ILE A 12 -7.75 1.89 -7.86
C ILE A 12 -6.57 2.52 -8.60
N PHE A 13 -6.83 3.51 -9.46
CA PHE A 13 -5.76 4.22 -10.15
C PHE A 13 -4.77 4.86 -9.17
N SER A 14 -5.25 5.62 -8.19
CA SER A 14 -4.39 6.23 -7.17
C SER A 14 -3.60 5.20 -6.36
N HIS A 15 -4.19 4.03 -6.10
CA HIS A 15 -3.57 2.94 -5.35
C HIS A 15 -2.40 2.33 -6.10
N LEU A 16 -2.61 2.01 -7.38
CA LEU A 16 -1.61 1.45 -8.27
C LEU A 16 -0.51 2.48 -8.58
N SER A 17 -0.87 3.74 -8.82
CA SER A 17 0.12 4.81 -9.03
C SER A 17 1.03 4.99 -7.82
N ALA A 18 0.49 4.96 -6.60
CA ALA A 18 1.32 5.06 -5.40
C ALA A 18 2.29 3.88 -5.24
N TYR A 19 1.87 2.66 -5.59
CA TYR A 19 2.77 1.51 -5.63
C TYR A 19 3.92 1.73 -6.64
N LEU A 20 3.60 2.16 -7.85
CA LEU A 20 4.61 2.40 -8.90
C LEU A 20 5.57 3.55 -8.53
N LEU A 21 5.05 4.63 -7.94
CA LEU A 21 5.82 5.84 -7.66
C LEU A 21 6.62 5.77 -6.36
N VAL A 22 6.23 4.90 -5.42
CA VAL A 22 6.88 4.77 -4.12
C VAL A 22 7.57 3.42 -3.99
N SER A 23 6.85 2.31 -4.11
CA SER A 23 7.38 0.98 -3.81
C SER A 23 8.53 0.59 -4.73
N ILE A 24 8.42 0.87 -6.04
CA ILE A 24 9.48 0.52 -6.99
C ILE A 24 10.78 1.31 -6.71
N PRO A 25 10.75 2.67 -6.61
CA PRO A 25 11.95 3.42 -6.22
C PRO A 25 12.47 3.05 -4.83
N TYR A 26 11.58 2.87 -3.85
CA TYR A 26 11.97 2.54 -2.48
C TYR A 26 12.64 1.16 -2.39
N PHE A 27 12.15 0.19 -3.15
CA PHE A 27 12.83 -1.10 -3.32
C PHE A 27 14.25 -0.90 -3.83
N GLN A 28 14.44 -0.19 -4.95
CA GLN A 28 15.75 -0.03 -5.57
C GLN A 28 16.74 0.78 -4.72
N LEU A 29 16.26 1.80 -4.00
CA LEU A 29 17.11 2.78 -3.32
C LEU A 29 17.32 2.49 -1.83
N VAL A 30 16.40 1.77 -1.18
CA VAL A 30 16.41 1.58 0.28
C VAL A 30 16.34 0.10 0.65
N MET A 31 15.43 -0.66 0.04
CA MET A 31 15.13 -2.02 0.54
C MET A 31 15.97 -3.14 -0.08
N LYS A 32 16.54 -2.93 -1.26
CA LYS A 32 17.19 -3.99 -2.05
C LYS A 32 18.25 -4.77 -1.27
N GLU A 33 19.05 -4.09 -0.45
CA GLU A 33 20.11 -4.73 0.36
C GLU A 33 19.54 -5.75 1.36
N TYR A 34 18.35 -5.51 1.90
CA TYR A 34 17.69 -6.43 2.84
C TYR A 34 17.02 -7.63 2.14
N TYR A 35 16.84 -7.56 0.80
CA TYR A 35 16.31 -8.65 -0.03
C TYR A 35 17.41 -9.51 -0.66
N GLU A 36 18.50 -8.88 -1.14
CA GLU A 36 19.51 -9.52 -2.02
C GLU A 36 20.97 -9.24 -1.58
N GLY A 37 21.20 -8.39 -0.58
CA GLY A 37 22.55 -7.97 -0.16
C GLY A 37 23.17 -8.84 0.94
N GLU A 38 24.35 -8.42 1.42
CA GLU A 38 25.05 -9.13 2.51
C GLU A 38 24.27 -9.11 3.84
N ALA A 39 23.40 -8.11 4.03
CA ALA A 39 22.50 -7.98 5.17
C ALA A 39 21.08 -8.51 4.89
N ALA A 40 20.91 -9.44 3.93
CA ALA A 40 19.59 -9.92 3.54
C ALA A 40 18.90 -10.68 4.68
N VAL A 41 17.82 -10.10 5.21
CA VAL A 41 16.98 -10.70 6.26
C VAL A 41 15.63 -11.18 5.69
N PHE A 42 15.14 -10.55 4.62
CA PHE A 42 13.86 -10.89 4.03
C PHE A 42 13.76 -12.30 3.45
N PRO A 43 14.82 -12.91 2.88
CA PRO A 43 14.77 -14.31 2.45
C PRO A 43 14.39 -15.32 3.55
N LEU A 44 14.52 -14.97 4.83
CA LEU A 44 14.15 -15.84 5.95
C LEU A 44 12.64 -16.11 6.01
N PHE A 45 11.82 -15.21 5.48
CA PHE A 45 10.35 -15.29 5.59
C PHE A 45 9.60 -14.77 4.37
N LEU A 46 10.30 -14.32 3.33
CA LEU A 46 9.73 -13.87 2.07
C LEU A 46 10.26 -14.62 0.87
N VAL A 47 9.37 -14.74 -0.12
CA VAL A 47 9.78 -15.06 -1.48
C VAL A 47 10.62 -13.89 -2.01
N THR A 48 11.85 -14.19 -2.39
CA THR A 48 12.80 -13.23 -2.97
C THR A 48 13.28 -13.72 -4.33
N ALA A 49 13.98 -12.87 -5.07
CA ALA A 49 14.51 -13.20 -6.40
C ALA A 49 15.47 -14.41 -6.40
N ASN A 50 15.97 -14.84 -5.23
CA ASN A 50 16.81 -16.02 -5.08
C ASN A 50 16.12 -17.32 -5.50
N ASP A 51 14.78 -17.41 -5.37
CA ASP A 51 13.97 -18.51 -5.90
C ASP A 51 13.16 -18.03 -7.11
N GLY A 52 13.81 -18.00 -8.28
CA GLY A 52 13.26 -17.38 -9.49
C GLY A 52 11.89 -17.93 -9.93
N ALA A 53 11.59 -19.21 -9.70
CA ALA A 53 10.32 -19.81 -10.07
C ALA A 53 9.18 -19.35 -9.15
N VAL A 54 9.42 -19.34 -7.84
CA VAL A 54 8.44 -18.89 -6.85
C VAL A 54 8.26 -17.37 -6.92
N TRP A 55 9.35 -16.63 -7.12
CA TRP A 55 9.33 -15.17 -7.30
C TRP A 55 8.51 -14.74 -8.51
N SER A 56 8.73 -15.37 -9.67
CA SER A 56 7.97 -15.08 -10.88
C SER A 56 6.46 -15.29 -10.68
N ARG A 57 6.08 -16.36 -9.96
CA ARG A 57 4.68 -16.62 -9.61
C ARG A 57 4.12 -15.55 -8.66
N ALA A 58 4.88 -15.13 -7.65
CA ALA A 58 4.46 -14.07 -6.74
C ALA A 58 4.26 -12.74 -7.49
N MET A 59 5.19 -12.38 -8.37
CA MET A 59 5.10 -11.17 -9.21
C MET A 59 3.92 -11.20 -10.19
N PHE A 60 3.58 -12.38 -10.72
CA PHE A 60 2.39 -12.54 -11.56
C PHE A 60 1.09 -12.18 -10.81
N TRP A 61 0.98 -12.58 -9.54
CA TRP A 61 -0.21 -12.33 -8.71
C TRP A 61 -0.21 -10.97 -8.00
N LEU A 62 0.91 -10.26 -8.00
CA LEU A 62 1.05 -8.96 -7.34
C LEU A 62 0.01 -7.94 -7.84
N PHE A 63 -0.06 -7.73 -9.15
CA PHE A 63 -0.96 -6.70 -9.71
C PHE A 63 -2.44 -7.03 -9.50
N PRO A 64 -2.93 -8.27 -9.75
CA PRO A 64 -4.29 -8.68 -9.36
C PRO A 64 -4.58 -8.47 -7.86
N SER A 65 -3.61 -8.77 -6.99
CA SER A 65 -3.77 -8.62 -5.54
C SER A 65 -3.90 -7.15 -5.13
N LEU A 66 -3.10 -6.27 -5.73
CA LEU A 66 -3.19 -4.81 -5.50
C LEU A 66 -4.55 -4.25 -5.93
N ILE A 67 -5.10 -4.73 -7.05
CA ILE A 67 -6.45 -4.35 -7.50
C ILE A 67 -7.50 -4.83 -6.49
N PHE A 68 -7.44 -6.10 -6.08
CA PHE A 68 -8.39 -6.65 -5.10
C PHE A 68 -8.34 -5.90 -3.76
N GLN A 69 -7.14 -5.60 -3.28
CA GLN A 69 -6.95 -4.77 -2.09
C GLN A 69 -7.58 -3.39 -2.23
N ALA A 70 -7.38 -2.72 -3.38
CA ALA A 70 -7.99 -1.42 -3.64
C ALA A 70 -9.53 -1.50 -3.66
N PHE A 71 -10.11 -2.59 -4.19
CA PHE A 71 -11.55 -2.83 -4.12
C PHE A 71 -12.07 -2.95 -2.68
N LEU A 72 -11.38 -3.69 -1.83
CA LEU A 72 -11.77 -3.82 -0.42
C LEU A 72 -11.74 -2.47 0.30
N ILE A 73 -10.66 -1.70 0.13
CA ILE A 73 -10.50 -0.40 0.79
C ILE A 73 -11.53 0.61 0.26
N VAL A 74 -11.75 0.68 -1.06
CA VAL A 74 -12.71 1.62 -1.61
C VAL A 74 -14.15 1.25 -1.26
N SER A 75 -14.45 -0.03 -1.03
CA SER A 75 -15.78 -0.46 -0.58
C SER A 75 -16.09 0.12 0.79
N PHE A 76 -15.12 0.12 1.72
CA PHE A 76 -15.26 0.81 3.00
C PHE A 76 -15.41 2.33 2.84
N LEU A 77 -14.61 2.94 1.96
CA LEU A 77 -14.69 4.38 1.68
C LEU A 77 -16.07 4.78 1.13
N ILE A 78 -16.68 3.95 0.29
CA ILE A 78 -18.01 4.17 -0.27
C ILE A 78 -19.08 4.20 0.82
N LEU A 79 -18.97 3.37 1.86
CA LEU A 79 -19.92 3.35 2.99
C LEU A 79 -19.92 4.67 3.76
N ILE A 80 -18.76 5.30 3.90
CA ILE A 80 -18.60 6.56 4.63
C ILE A 80 -18.54 7.78 3.71
N TRP A 81 -18.83 7.63 2.41
CA TRP A 81 -18.53 8.64 1.40
C TRP A 81 -19.25 9.97 1.63
N ASP A 82 -20.53 9.92 2.00
CA ASP A 82 -21.33 11.13 2.20
C ASP A 82 -20.84 11.96 3.39
N TRP A 83 -20.35 11.29 4.44
CA TRP A 83 -19.66 11.97 5.54
C TRP A 83 -18.27 12.46 5.12
N PHE A 84 -17.51 11.62 4.42
CA PHE A 84 -16.13 11.88 4.00
C PHE A 84 -16.03 13.14 3.12
N ARG A 85 -16.94 13.31 2.16
CA ARG A 85 -16.91 14.44 1.22
C ARG A 85 -17.17 15.80 1.87
N LEU A 86 -17.81 15.81 3.05
CA LEU A 86 -18.11 17.04 3.82
C LEU A 86 -16.94 17.47 4.70
N GLN A 87 -15.91 16.62 4.86
CA GLN A 87 -14.76 16.92 5.69
C GLN A 87 -13.76 17.85 4.99
N THR A 88 -12.97 18.56 5.79
CA THR A 88 -11.81 19.34 5.33
C THR A 88 -10.77 18.43 4.65
N PHE A 89 -9.97 18.98 3.74
CA PHE A 89 -8.90 18.24 3.05
C PHE A 89 -7.97 17.48 4.01
N SER A 90 -7.56 18.09 5.13
CA SER A 90 -6.68 17.45 6.11
C SER A 90 -7.32 16.21 6.75
N LYS A 91 -8.62 16.27 7.08
CA LYS A 91 -9.38 15.11 7.59
C LYS A 91 -9.54 14.03 6.52
N GLN A 92 -9.78 14.41 5.27
CA GLN A 92 -9.86 13.46 4.16
C GLN A 92 -8.53 12.74 3.95
N MET A 93 -7.41 13.48 3.94
CA MET A 93 -6.07 12.91 3.87
C MET A 93 -5.81 11.97 5.04
N PHE A 94 -6.10 12.40 6.27
CA PHE A 94 -5.93 11.58 7.46
C PHE A 94 -6.71 10.26 7.37
N VAL A 95 -7.99 10.30 7.00
CA VAL A 95 -8.82 9.10 6.86
C VAL A 95 -8.26 8.15 5.80
N LEU A 96 -7.86 8.66 4.62
CA LEU A 96 -7.30 7.83 3.57
C LEU A 96 -5.96 7.20 3.96
N VAL A 97 -5.08 8.00 4.58
CA VAL A 97 -3.77 7.53 5.07
C VAL A 97 -3.96 6.49 6.16
N TRP A 98 -4.85 6.75 7.12
CA TRP A 98 -5.18 5.82 8.19
C TRP A 98 -5.77 4.52 7.64
N MET A 99 -6.75 4.61 6.72
CA MET A 99 -7.35 3.45 6.08
C MET A 99 -6.30 2.61 5.35
N ARG A 100 -5.41 3.22 4.57
CA ARG A 100 -4.37 2.47 3.85
C ARG A 100 -3.27 1.95 4.77
N THR A 101 -2.88 2.69 5.81
CA THR A 101 -1.85 2.23 6.75
C THR A 101 -2.36 1.08 7.61
N ILE A 102 -3.61 1.16 8.09
CA ILE A 102 -4.20 0.11 8.93
C ILE A 102 -4.66 -1.07 8.07
N LEU A 103 -5.50 -0.86 7.04
CA LEU A 103 -6.02 -1.97 6.23
C LEU A 103 -4.97 -2.50 5.24
N GLY A 104 -4.12 -1.63 4.72
CA GLY A 104 -3.06 -2.02 3.78
C GLY A 104 -1.74 -2.39 4.43
N GLY A 105 -1.47 -1.94 5.66
CA GLY A 105 -0.23 -2.25 6.39
C GLY A 105 -0.41 -3.27 7.51
N LEU A 106 -1.57 -3.34 8.17
CA LEU A 106 -1.84 -4.34 9.23
C LEU A 106 -2.76 -5.47 8.76
N ALA A 107 -3.52 -5.32 7.67
CA ALA A 107 -4.43 -6.37 7.19
C ALA A 107 -4.09 -6.92 5.79
N ALA A 108 -2.93 -6.56 5.22
CA ALA A 108 -2.53 -7.04 3.90
C ALA A 108 -1.82 -8.40 3.94
N ILE A 109 -2.07 -9.19 2.89
CA ILE A 109 -1.57 -10.55 2.65
C ILE A 109 -0.09 -10.58 2.21
N SER A 110 0.51 -9.43 1.90
CA SER A 110 1.97 -9.29 1.74
C SER A 110 2.62 -9.08 3.13
N PRO A 111 3.95 -9.21 3.30
CA PRO A 111 4.66 -8.85 4.55
C PRO A 111 4.27 -7.47 5.03
N ALA A 112 3.28 -7.44 5.90
CA ALA A 112 2.60 -6.26 6.38
C ALA A 112 2.11 -6.69 7.77
N VAL A 113 2.39 -5.86 8.76
CA VAL A 113 2.58 -6.16 10.19
C VAL A 113 1.31 -6.66 10.93
N GLY A 114 0.33 -7.22 10.23
CA GLY A 114 -0.78 -7.98 10.84
C GLY A 114 -1.37 -9.11 9.99
N SER A 115 -0.63 -9.65 9.02
CA SER A 115 -0.84 -11.01 8.48
C SER A 115 0.03 -12.04 9.23
N LEU A 116 -0.18 -13.34 9.00
CA LEU A 116 0.68 -14.41 9.55
C LEU A 116 2.16 -14.18 9.19
N GLU A 117 2.45 -13.68 7.99
CA GLU A 117 3.80 -13.25 7.56
C GLU A 117 4.24 -11.94 8.22
N GLY A 118 3.30 -11.03 8.53
CA GLY A 118 3.53 -9.84 9.35
C GLY A 118 3.90 -10.14 10.81
N MET A 119 3.46 -11.26 11.37
CA MET A 119 3.94 -11.73 12.68
C MET A 119 5.37 -12.28 12.56
N VAL A 120 5.74 -12.85 11.42
CA VAL A 120 7.13 -13.26 11.14
C VAL A 120 8.03 -12.04 10.89
N PHE A 121 7.48 -10.89 10.48
CA PHE A 121 8.26 -9.65 10.44
C PHE A 121 8.70 -9.16 11.83
N LEU A 122 7.99 -9.54 12.89
CA LEU A 122 8.33 -9.22 14.29
C LEU A 122 9.36 -10.20 14.90
N ILE A 123 9.97 -11.08 14.11
CA ILE A 123 11.01 -11.98 14.60
C ILE A 123 12.22 -11.19 15.11
N PRO A 124 12.90 -11.68 16.17
CA PRO A 124 14.00 -10.95 16.79
C PRO A 124 15.20 -10.70 15.86
N GLU A 125 15.32 -11.45 14.75
CA GLU A 125 16.34 -11.27 13.72
C GLU A 125 16.15 -9.99 12.88
N VAL A 126 14.94 -9.43 12.84
CA VAL A 126 14.67 -8.18 12.13
C VAL A 126 14.92 -7.01 13.07
N SER A 127 15.92 -6.18 12.74
CA SER A 127 16.26 -5.01 13.54
C SER A 127 15.16 -3.94 13.52
N LEU A 128 15.13 -3.09 14.55
CA LEU A 128 14.17 -1.98 14.65
C LEU A 128 14.27 -1.01 13.46
N SER A 129 15.46 -0.82 12.89
CA SER A 129 15.64 0.05 11.73
C SER A 129 14.87 -0.47 10.50
N ILE A 130 14.87 -1.79 10.27
CA ILE A 130 14.15 -2.41 9.15
C ILE A 130 12.64 -2.26 9.34
N HIS A 131 12.15 -2.41 10.58
CA HIS A 131 10.75 -2.12 10.92
C HIS A 131 10.37 -0.68 10.57
N ILE A 132 11.22 0.29 10.94
CA ILE A 132 10.99 1.71 10.64
C ILE A 132 10.98 1.93 9.13
N TYR A 133 11.91 1.33 8.37
CA TYR A 133 11.95 1.48 6.92
C TYR A 133 10.69 0.92 6.24
N VAL A 134 10.19 -0.24 6.66
CA VAL A 134 8.95 -0.82 6.10
C VAL A 134 7.75 0.05 6.43
N VAL A 135 7.60 0.49 7.69
CA VAL A 135 6.48 1.37 8.10
C VAL A 135 6.54 2.70 7.36
N PHE A 136 7.75 3.24 7.17
CA PHE A 136 7.94 4.48 6.42
C PHE A 136 7.53 4.35 4.95
N GLU A 137 7.85 3.23 4.30
CA GLU A 137 7.38 2.95 2.94
C GLU A 137 5.85 2.94 2.86
N ILE A 138 5.18 2.20 3.75
CA ILE A 138 3.72 2.09 3.80
C ILE A 138 3.10 3.48 4.01
N PHE A 139 3.70 4.29 4.88
CA PHE A 139 3.26 5.64 5.15
C PHE A 139 3.40 6.55 3.92
N LEU A 140 4.55 6.52 3.23
CA LEU A 140 4.77 7.27 1.99
C LEU A 140 3.80 6.87 0.89
N GLN A 141 3.61 5.56 0.68
CA GLN A 141 2.62 5.05 -0.27
C GLN A 141 1.21 5.57 0.06
N SER A 142 0.86 5.59 1.34
CA SER A 142 -0.44 6.06 1.82
C SER A 142 -0.64 7.55 1.55
N LEU A 143 0.38 8.37 1.81
CA LEU A 143 0.36 9.80 1.52
C LEU A 143 0.21 10.08 0.02
N VAL A 144 1.01 9.42 -0.82
CA VAL A 144 0.98 9.62 -2.27
C VAL A 144 -0.37 9.20 -2.85
N GLN A 145 -0.90 8.04 -2.43
CA GLN A 145 -2.21 7.59 -2.86
C GLN A 145 -3.32 8.57 -2.48
N ALA A 146 -3.35 9.00 -1.21
CA ALA A 146 -4.34 9.93 -0.73
C ALA A 146 -4.28 11.27 -1.51
N GLY A 147 -3.07 11.79 -1.74
CA GLY A 147 -2.84 13.01 -2.52
C GLY A 147 -3.35 12.89 -3.96
N ILE A 148 -3.01 11.80 -4.65
CA ILE A 148 -3.48 11.55 -6.03
C ILE A 148 -5.01 11.43 -6.05
N PHE A 149 -5.58 10.62 -5.16
CA PHE A 149 -7.02 10.39 -5.11
C PHE A 149 -7.81 11.68 -4.87
N LEU A 150 -7.44 12.46 -3.85
CA LEU A 150 -8.13 13.73 -3.55
C LEU A 150 -7.97 14.74 -4.68
N THR A 151 -6.83 14.77 -5.34
CA THR A 151 -6.64 15.62 -6.53
C THR A 151 -7.61 15.22 -7.64
N LEU A 152 -7.75 13.92 -7.92
CA LEU A 152 -8.67 13.41 -8.95
C LEU A 152 -10.14 13.66 -8.62
N VAL A 153 -10.53 13.52 -7.35
CA VAL A 153 -11.90 13.76 -6.91
C VAL A 153 -12.23 15.26 -6.91
N ASN A 154 -11.32 16.10 -6.45
CA ASN A 154 -11.54 17.55 -6.34
C ASN A 154 -11.43 18.28 -7.69
N ARG A 155 -10.70 17.77 -8.68
CA ARG A 155 -10.73 18.30 -10.07
C ARG A 155 -12.12 18.28 -10.71
N GLY A 156 -13.03 17.43 -10.21
CA GLY A 156 -14.43 17.41 -10.64
C GLY A 156 -15.32 18.47 -9.97
N LYS A 157 -14.86 19.11 -8.89
CA LYS A 157 -15.51 20.25 -8.24
C LYS A 157 -14.96 21.52 -8.90
N LYS A 158 -15.39 21.81 -10.13
CA LYS A 158 -15.20 23.18 -10.64
C LYS A 158 -16.02 24.10 -9.73
N SER A 159 -15.34 25.13 -9.21
CA SER A 159 -15.95 26.29 -8.55
C SER A 159 -17.02 26.92 -9.44
#